data_AF-A0A960A2Q4-F1
#
_entry.id   AF-A0A960A2Q4-F1
#
_cell.length_a   1.000
_cell.length_b   1.000
_cell.length_c   1.000
_cell.angle_alpha   90.00
_cell.angle_beta   90.00
_cell.angle_gamma   90.00
#
_symmetry.space_group_name_H-M   'P 1'
#
loop_
_entity.id
_entity.type
_entity.pdbx_description
1 polymer ?
#
loop_
_entity_poly.entity_id
_entity_poly.type
_entity_poly.pdbx_seq_one_letter_code
_entity_poly.pdbx_strand_id
1 'polypeptide(L)'
;MREVYVESGVGAGFDDGAVIWCFDPDLWGHVAQGRSVDAALRTWFDEHGPYRVVEAIEGDEQAFARDLVPAAGEEVARTLAILRTQRERSLALLGALSPSLLDRDDPAREMPHGTLAHHPTDTRRPA
;
A
#
# COMPACT_ATOMS: atom_id res chain seq x y z
N MET A 1 21.42 -4.60 -7.90
CA MET A 1 21.24 -5.45 -6.70
C MET A 1 20.29 -4.70 -5.81
N ARG A 2 19.13 -5.28 -5.52
CA ARG A 2 18.04 -4.59 -4.81
C ARG A 2 18.18 -4.73 -3.30
N GLU A 3 17.63 -3.77 -2.58
CA GLU A 3 17.56 -3.78 -1.13
C GLU A 3 16.26 -4.45 -0.69
N VAL A 4 16.37 -5.43 0.20
CA VAL A 4 15.23 -6.21 0.68
C VAL A 4 15.18 -6.27 2.20
N TYR A 5 13.97 -6.40 2.71
CA TYR A 5 13.66 -6.48 4.13
C TYR A 5 12.99 -7.82 4.39
N VAL A 6 13.51 -8.56 5.36
CA VAL A 6 13.06 -9.92 5.65
C VAL A 6 12.17 -9.87 6.88
N GLU A 7 10.94 -10.31 6.77
CA GLU A 7 10.03 -10.47 7.89
C GLU A 7 9.75 -11.96 8.12
N SER A 8 9.78 -12.41 9.36
CA SER A 8 9.55 -13.82 9.72
C SER A 8 8.56 -13.96 10.85
N GLY A 9 7.88 -15.10 10.91
CA GLY A 9 6.86 -15.39 11.92
C GLY A 9 5.52 -14.72 11.63
N VAL A 10 5.26 -14.40 10.36
CA VAL A 10 4.07 -13.67 9.92
C VAL A 10 3.07 -14.57 9.23
N GLY A 11 1.78 -14.25 9.43
CA GLY A 11 0.67 -14.87 8.71
C GLY A 11 0.52 -14.25 7.33
N ALA A 12 1.12 -14.86 6.32
CA ALA A 12 1.00 -14.46 4.92
C ALA A 12 0.39 -15.60 4.10
N GLY A 13 1.02 -16.02 3.00
CA GLY A 13 0.66 -17.22 2.25
C GLY A 13 0.89 -18.53 3.03
N PHE A 14 1.52 -18.45 4.20
CA PHE A 14 1.70 -19.54 5.16
C PHE A 14 1.50 -19.00 6.58
N ASP A 15 0.98 -19.83 7.47
CA ASP A 15 1.04 -19.57 8.91
C ASP A 15 2.50 -19.65 9.37
N ASP A 16 2.94 -18.68 10.17
CA ASP A 16 4.32 -18.58 10.70
C ASP A 16 5.40 -18.58 9.58
N GLY A 17 5.08 -17.94 8.46
CA GLY A 17 5.92 -17.87 7.27
C GLY A 17 6.95 -16.73 7.30
N ALA A 18 7.61 -16.53 6.17
CA ALA A 18 8.50 -15.41 5.92
C ALA A 18 8.11 -14.66 4.65
N VAL A 19 8.32 -13.35 4.67
CA VAL A 19 8.02 -12.41 3.58
C VAL A 19 9.25 -11.55 3.30
N ILE A 20 9.50 -11.32 2.01
CA ILE A 20 10.54 -10.42 1.52
C ILE A 20 9.86 -9.18 0.95
N TRP A 21 10.15 -8.03 1.56
CA TRP A 21 9.66 -6.73 1.14
C TRP A 21 10.74 -5.99 0.35
N CYS A 22 10.32 -5.22 -0.64
CA CYS A 22 11.15 -4.27 -1.34
C CYS A 22 10.35 -2.99 -1.58
N PHE A 23 10.96 -1.86 -1.26
CA PHE A 23 10.32 -0.55 -1.38
C PHE A 23 10.76 0.19 -2.66
N ASP A 24 11.40 -0.51 -3.59
CA ASP A 24 11.69 0.03 -4.92
C ASP A 24 10.35 0.35 -5.63
N PRO A 25 10.18 1.55 -6.22
CA PRO A 25 8.89 1.96 -6.79
C PRO A 25 8.35 1.06 -7.90
N ASP A 26 9.21 0.36 -8.65
CA ASP A 26 8.84 -0.56 -9.73
C ASP A 26 8.32 -1.92 -9.22
N LEU A 27 8.50 -2.21 -7.93
CA LEU A 27 8.07 -3.44 -7.27
C LEU A 27 7.07 -3.18 -6.12
N TRP A 28 6.49 -1.98 -6.07
CA TRP A 28 5.54 -1.63 -5.03
C TRP A 28 4.33 -2.59 -5.02
N GLY A 29 4.10 -3.25 -3.88
CA GLY A 29 3.03 -4.24 -3.72
C GLY A 29 3.40 -5.67 -4.13
N HIS A 30 4.62 -5.91 -4.62
CA HIS A 30 5.14 -7.25 -4.84
C HIS A 30 5.83 -7.77 -3.58
N VAL A 31 5.53 -9.01 -3.21
CA VAL A 31 6.09 -9.70 -2.03
C VAL A 31 6.45 -11.13 -2.39
N ALA A 32 7.71 -11.51 -2.15
CA ALA A 32 8.11 -12.91 -2.22
C ALA A 32 7.89 -13.56 -0.86
N GLN A 33 7.39 -14.79 -0.85
CA GLN A 33 6.97 -15.47 0.37
C GLN A 33 7.49 -16.91 0.43
N GLY A 34 7.63 -17.44 1.62
CA GLY A 34 8.05 -18.82 1.84
C GLY A 34 7.74 -19.32 3.24
N ARG A 35 7.74 -20.65 3.41
CA ARG A 35 7.61 -21.30 4.72
C ARG A 35 8.80 -21.07 5.66
N SER A 36 9.87 -20.50 5.13
CA SER A 36 11.06 -20.09 5.87
C SER A 36 11.71 -18.90 5.16
N VAL A 37 12.57 -18.17 5.86
CA VAL A 37 13.34 -17.06 5.28
C VAL A 37 14.12 -17.51 4.03
N ASP A 38 14.80 -18.66 4.10
CA ASP A 38 15.56 -19.18 2.95
C ASP A 38 14.68 -19.55 1.76
N ALA A 39 13.44 -19.99 2.01
CA ALA A 39 12.49 -20.27 0.93
C ALA A 39 12.00 -18.96 0.31
N ALA A 40 11.66 -17.97 1.13
CA ALA A 40 11.19 -16.67 0.66
C ALA A 40 12.27 -15.91 -0.12
N LEU A 41 13.53 -15.97 0.34
CA LEU A 41 14.69 -15.40 -0.37
C LEU A 41 15.00 -16.11 -1.69
N ARG A 42 14.76 -17.43 -1.77
CA ARG A 42 14.85 -18.17 -3.04
C ARG A 42 13.77 -17.74 -4.01
N THR A 43 12.52 -17.66 -3.57
CA THR A 43 11.41 -17.12 -4.37
C THR A 43 11.75 -15.73 -4.90
N TRP A 44 12.26 -14.84 -4.04
CA TRP A 44 12.71 -13.51 -4.45
C TRP A 44 13.80 -13.57 -5.52
N PHE A 45 14.83 -14.38 -5.32
CA PHE A 45 15.96 -14.49 -6.26
C PHE A 45 15.49 -14.96 -7.63
N ASP A 46 14.59 -15.94 -7.67
CA ASP A 46 14.05 -16.50 -8.91
C ASP A 46 13.18 -15.49 -9.66
N GLU A 47 12.41 -14.65 -8.96
CA GLU A 47 11.50 -13.67 -9.56
C GLU A 47 12.16 -12.32 -9.90
N HIS A 48 13.12 -11.89 -9.09
CA HIS A 48 13.62 -10.51 -9.09
C HIS A 48 15.15 -10.39 -9.10
N GLY A 49 15.87 -11.51 -8.95
CA GLY A 49 17.32 -11.58 -9.05
C GLY A 49 18.07 -11.17 -7.77
N PRO A 50 19.35 -10.77 -7.90
CA PRO A 50 20.24 -10.54 -6.76
C PRO A 50 19.79 -9.44 -5.81
N TYR A 51 19.91 -9.71 -4.52
CA TYR A 51 19.47 -8.85 -3.42
C TYR A 51 20.55 -8.62 -2.36
N ARG A 52 20.31 -7.63 -1.52
CA ARG A 52 21.02 -7.35 -0.27
C ARG A 52 19.98 -7.21 0.84
N VAL A 53 20.05 -8.06 1.85
CA VAL A 53 19.21 -7.91 3.04
C VAL A 53 19.68 -6.67 3.81
N VAL A 54 18.78 -5.71 4.00
CA VAL A 54 19.06 -4.46 4.72
C VAL A 54 18.65 -4.57 6.18
N GLU A 55 17.56 -5.29 6.43
CA GLU A 55 16.94 -5.38 7.75
C GLU A 55 16.19 -6.70 7.88
N ALA A 56 16.22 -7.26 9.10
CA ALA A 56 15.30 -8.29 9.54
C ALA A 56 14.23 -7.62 10.41
N ILE A 57 12.97 -7.73 9.99
CA ILE A 57 11.81 -7.16 10.66
C ILE A 57 11.26 -8.23 11.63
N GLU A 58 11.19 -7.86 12.90
CA GLU A 58 10.56 -8.68 13.94
C GLU A 58 9.24 -8.01 14.38
N GLY A 59 8.12 -8.61 13.99
CA GLY A 59 6.76 -8.12 14.30
C GLY A 59 6.32 -6.91 13.47
N ASP A 60 5.01 -6.67 13.47
CA ASP A 60 4.30 -5.82 12.49
C ASP A 60 4.71 -4.33 12.47
N GLU A 61 5.45 -3.83 13.46
CA GLU A 61 5.66 -2.37 13.65
C GLU A 61 7.13 -1.91 13.69
N GLN A 62 8.12 -2.82 13.75
CA GLN A 62 9.54 -2.39 13.86
C GLN A 62 10.03 -1.64 12.61
N ALA A 63 9.62 -2.08 11.42
CA ALA A 63 9.97 -1.42 10.15
C ALA A 63 9.48 0.04 10.08
N PHE A 64 8.45 0.38 10.85
CA PHE A 64 7.83 1.70 10.90
C PHE A 64 8.24 2.48 12.16
N ALA A 65 9.22 2.00 12.94
CA ALA A 65 9.65 2.70 14.16
C ALA A 65 10.10 4.15 13.89
N ARG A 66 10.66 4.41 12.70
CA ARG A 66 11.01 5.77 12.24
C ARG A 66 9.77 6.66 12.08
N ASP A 67 8.63 6.11 11.68
CA ASP A 67 7.41 6.87 11.40
C ASP A 67 6.77 7.42 12.70
N LEU A 68 7.17 6.89 13.85
CA LEU A 68 6.80 7.43 15.16
C LEU A 68 7.61 8.67 15.55
N VAL A 69 8.72 8.95 14.88
CA VAL A 69 9.57 10.13 15.12
C VAL A 69 9.00 11.32 14.35
N PRO A 70 8.99 12.55 14.93
CA PRO A 70 8.58 13.74 14.18
C PRO A 70 9.40 13.93 12.90
N ALA A 71 8.70 14.19 11.79
CA ALA A 71 9.33 14.47 10.50
C ALA A 71 10.24 15.70 10.57
N ALA A 72 11.42 15.60 9.97
CA ALA A 72 12.33 16.72 9.82
C ALA A 72 11.74 17.80 8.89
N GLY A 73 12.19 19.05 9.04
CA GLY A 73 11.68 20.16 8.23
C GLY A 73 11.81 19.95 6.71
N GLU A 74 12.88 19.26 6.27
CA GLU A 74 13.08 18.90 4.87
C GLU A 74 12.05 17.86 4.39
N GLU A 75 11.78 16.83 5.20
CA GLU A 75 10.79 15.79 4.91
C GLU A 75 9.38 16.39 4.82
N VAL A 76 9.05 17.33 5.72
CA VAL A 76 7.81 18.10 5.67
C VAL A 76 7.72 18.91 4.37
N ALA A 77 8.77 19.67 4.02
CA ALA A 77 8.77 20.49 2.82
C ALA A 77 8.60 19.64 1.54
N ARG A 78 9.29 18.49 1.46
CA ARG A 78 9.19 17.54 0.35
C ARG A 78 7.80 16.94 0.26
N THR A 79 7.24 16.49 1.38
CA THR A 79 5.88 15.94 1.45
C THR A 79 4.85 16.98 0.99
N LEU A 80 4.96 18.23 1.44
CA LEU A 80 4.08 19.31 1.00
C LEU A 80 4.17 19.58 -0.51
N ALA A 81 5.36 19.50 -1.10
CA ALA A 81 5.53 19.65 -2.55
C ALA A 81 4.85 18.52 -3.33
N ILE A 82 4.96 17.28 -2.86
CA ILE A 82 4.27 16.12 -3.43
C ILE A 82 2.76 16.32 -3.33
N LEU A 83 2.24 16.67 -2.14
CA LEU A 83 0.81 16.87 -1.91
C LEU A 83 0.22 17.99 -2.77
N ARG A 84 0.96 19.10 -2.97
CA ARG A 84 0.56 20.17 -3.89
C ARG A 84 0.44 19.67 -5.32
N THR A 85 1.44 18.93 -5.79
CA THR A 85 1.45 18.34 -7.13
C THR A 85 0.26 17.38 -7.32
N GLN A 86 0.00 16.50 -6.34
CA GLN A 86 -1.14 15.58 -6.43
C GLN A 86 -2.47 16.32 -6.36
N ARG A 87 -2.59 17.38 -5.56
CA ARG A 87 -3.79 18.23 -5.53
C ARG A 87 -4.09 18.80 -6.91
N GLU A 88 -3.10 19.39 -7.57
CA GLU A 88 -3.27 19.97 -8.91
C GLU A 88 -3.69 18.90 -9.94
N ARG A 89 -3.03 17.73 -9.91
CA ARG A 89 -3.39 16.60 -10.77
C ARG A 89 -4.82 16.12 -10.53
N SER A 90 -5.22 15.97 -9.26
CA SER A 90 -6.57 15.54 -8.89
C SER A 90 -7.62 16.56 -9.33
N LEU A 91 -7.37 17.87 -9.16
CA LEU A 91 -8.29 18.91 -9.61
C LEU A 91 -8.42 18.93 -11.14
N ALA A 92 -7.32 18.77 -11.87
CA ALA A 92 -7.35 18.67 -13.32
C ALA A 92 -8.15 17.45 -13.80
N LEU A 93 -7.94 16.29 -13.16
CA LEU A 93 -8.67 15.06 -13.46
C LEU A 93 -10.17 15.22 -13.19
N LEU A 94 -10.54 15.68 -11.99
CA LEU A 94 -11.94 15.86 -11.61
C LEU A 94 -12.64 16.94 -12.45
N GLY A 95 -11.94 18.02 -12.77
CA GLY A 95 -12.46 19.09 -13.62
C GLY A 95 -12.70 18.69 -15.07
N ALA A 96 -12.06 17.62 -15.55
CA ALA A 96 -12.28 17.06 -16.88
C ALA A 96 -13.49 16.12 -16.96
N LEU A 97 -14.07 15.72 -15.82
CA LEU A 97 -15.22 14.81 -15.77
C LEU A 97 -16.54 15.58 -15.89
N SER A 98 -17.55 14.94 -16.51
CA SER A 98 -18.91 15.48 -16.52
C SER A 98 -19.55 15.35 -15.13
N PRO A 99 -20.52 16.22 -14.78
CA PRO A 99 -21.27 16.09 -13.54
C PRO A 99 -21.92 14.72 -13.35
N SER A 100 -22.39 14.09 -14.44
CA SER A 100 -22.98 12.74 -14.40
C SER A 100 -21.98 11.66 -13.97
N LEU A 101 -20.70 11.76 -14.33
CA LEU A 101 -19.67 10.81 -13.89
C LEU A 101 -19.28 11.01 -12.41
N LEU A 102 -19.52 12.20 -11.88
CA LEU A 102 -19.31 12.53 -10.47
C LEU A 102 -20.55 12.22 -9.61
N ASP A 103 -21.68 11.87 -10.23
CA ASP A 103 -22.90 11.54 -9.51
C ASP A 103 -22.73 10.20 -8.79
N ARG A 104 -22.75 10.27 -7.46
CA ARG A 104 -22.67 9.10 -6.60
C ARG A 104 -24.00 8.35 -6.56
N ASP A 105 -25.10 9.07 -6.68
CA ASP A 105 -26.45 8.55 -6.50
C ASP A 105 -27.09 8.16 -7.84
N ASP A 106 -26.35 8.25 -8.95
CA ASP A 106 -26.80 7.81 -10.27
C ASP A 106 -27.15 6.31 -10.23
N PRO A 107 -28.45 5.95 -10.35
CA PRO A 107 -28.88 4.56 -10.27
C PRO A 107 -28.44 3.74 -11.48
N ALA A 108 -27.98 4.39 -12.56
CA ALA A 108 -27.45 3.75 -13.76
C ALA A 108 -25.92 3.58 -13.71
N ARG A 109 -25.25 3.99 -12.63
CA ARG A 109 -23.80 3.90 -12.49
C ARG A 109 -23.33 2.44 -12.43
N GLU A 110 -22.58 2.02 -13.44
CA GLU A 110 -21.88 0.73 -13.43
C GLU A 110 -20.68 0.79 -12.50
N MET A 111 -20.72 0.02 -11.40
CA MET A 111 -19.60 -0.13 -10.48
C MET A 111 -18.72 -1.33 -10.92
N PRO A 112 -17.38 -1.23 -10.80
CA PRO A 112 -16.52 -2.38 -11.03
C PRO A 112 -16.91 -3.56 -10.14
N HIS A 113 -17.04 -4.75 -10.72
CA HIS A 113 -17.36 -5.98 -9.99
C HIS A 113 -16.40 -6.18 -8.82
N GLY A 114 -16.94 -6.33 -7.59
CA GLY A 114 -16.15 -6.47 -6.35
C GLY A 114 -16.13 -5.23 -5.45
N THR A 115 -16.64 -4.08 -5.92
CA THR A 115 -16.88 -2.94 -5.02
C THR A 115 -18.17 -3.18 -4.25
N LEU A 116 -18.06 -3.61 -2.99
CA LEU A 116 -19.21 -3.76 -2.10
C LEU A 116 -20.03 -2.46 -2.13
N ALA A 117 -21.27 -2.56 -2.60
CA ALA A 117 -22.24 -1.50 -2.47
C ALA A 117 -22.29 -1.09 -0.99
N HIS A 118 -22.00 0.17 -0.71
CA HIS A 118 -22.16 0.71 0.63
C HIS A 118 -23.60 0.43 1.07
N HIS A 119 -23.76 -0.35 2.15
CA HIS A 119 -25.06 -0.54 2.78
C HIS A 119 -25.70 0.83 3.03
N PRO A 120 -26.97 1.05 2.65
CA PRO A 120 -27.68 2.26 3.05
C PRO A 120 -27.96 2.14 4.55
N THR A 121 -27.17 2.82 5.38
CA THR A 121 -27.61 3.15 6.73
C THR A 121 -28.59 4.32 6.63
N ASP A 122 -29.86 4.02 6.40
CA ASP A 122 -30.95 4.89 6.82
C ASP A 122 -32.05 4.06 7.47
N THR A 123 -32.13 4.15 8.80
CA THR A 123 -33.40 4.15 9.51
C THR A 123 -33.34 5.14 10.68
N ARG A 124 -33.88 6.34 10.45
CA ARG A 124 -34.77 7.08 11.38
C ARG A 124 -34.50 6.93 12.88
N ARG A 125 -34.02 7.99 13.54
CA ARG A 125 -34.33 8.24 14.96
C ARG A 125 -35.72 8.91 15.06
N PRO A 126 -36.70 8.33 15.78
CA PRO A 126 -37.80 9.15 16.29
C PRO A 126 -37.30 10.00 17.46
N ALA A 127 -37.99 11.13 17.64
CA ALA A 127 -37.76 12.15 18.66
C ALA A 127 -37.86 11.63 20.10
#